data_AF-A0A059Q385-F1
#
_entry.id   AF-A0A059Q385-F1
#
_cell.length_a   1.000
_cell.length_b   1.000
_cell.length_c   1.000
_cell.angle_alpha   90.00
_cell.angle_beta   90.00
_cell.angle_gamma   90.00
#
_symmetry.space_group_name_H-M   'P 1'
#
loop_
_entity.id
_entity.type
_entity.pdbx_description
1 polymer ?
#
loop_
_entity_poly.entity_id
_entity_poly.type
_entity_poly.pdbx_seq_one_letter_code
_entity_poly.pdbx_strand_id
1 'polypeptide(L)'
;MESGSHEDAQAASEDDYVQRENGLSVAHTSVDPSQPVHGSNLSSPTVLQFGKSRKLSVERSDPRNRQLLQKRQFFHSHRAQPMSLEQVFSDHDSEDEVDDDIADFEDRRMLDDFVDVTKDEKLIMHMWNSFVRKQRVLADGHIPWACEAFSRCHGEQLVQNPALLWGWRFFMIKLWNHSLLDARAMNSCNTILQGYQDGSSDPK
;
A
#
# COMPACT_ATOMS: atom_id res chain seq x y z
N MET A 1 -35.09 -61.06 5.16
CA MET A 1 -35.98 -59.99 5.64
C MET A 1 -35.23 -58.70 5.35
N GLU A 2 -35.19 -58.22 4.11
CA GLU A 2 -36.32 -57.61 3.36
C GLU A 2 -36.90 -56.48 4.22
N SER A 3 -36.86 -55.19 3.87
CA SER A 3 -37.07 -54.53 2.56
C SER A 3 -36.38 -53.15 2.61
N GLY A 4 -35.76 -52.62 1.55
CA GLY A 4 -36.39 -51.87 0.45
C GLY A 4 -36.09 -50.36 0.63
N SER A 5 -35.23 -49.72 -0.17
CA SER A 5 -35.49 -49.11 -1.50
C SER A 5 -36.49 -47.94 -1.42
N HIS A 6 -36.38 -46.78 -2.07
CA HIS A 6 -35.41 -46.06 -2.91
C HIS A 6 -36.13 -44.70 -3.23
N GLU A 7 -35.55 -43.83 -4.07
CA GLU A 7 -36.23 -42.76 -4.84
C GLU A 7 -36.57 -41.44 -4.11
N ASP A 8 -36.49 -40.25 -4.70
CA ASP A 8 -35.92 -39.83 -5.98
C ASP A 8 -35.74 -38.30 -6.00
N ALA A 9 -34.91 -37.86 -6.93
CA ALA A 9 -34.70 -36.47 -7.32
C ALA A 9 -35.88 -35.92 -8.15
N GLN A 10 -36.09 -34.59 -8.08
CA GLN A 10 -36.60 -33.71 -9.13
C GLN A 10 -36.69 -32.27 -8.55
N ALA A 11 -36.59 -31.14 -9.24
CA ALA A 11 -36.07 -30.66 -10.53
C ALA A 11 -36.88 -29.37 -10.82
N ALA A 12 -36.22 -28.32 -11.35
CA ALA A 12 -36.84 -27.21 -12.13
C ALA A 12 -37.84 -26.27 -11.39
N SER A 13 -38.12 -25.03 -11.75
CA SER A 13 -37.64 -24.00 -12.70
C SER A 13 -38.59 -22.78 -12.57
N GLU A 14 -38.25 -21.66 -13.21
CA GLU A 14 -39.09 -20.50 -13.63
C GLU A 14 -39.18 -19.33 -12.62
N ASP A 15 -38.45 -18.22 -12.84
CA ASP A 15 -38.67 -17.11 -13.81
C ASP A 15 -39.78 -16.14 -13.36
N ASP A 16 -39.46 -14.86 -13.13
CA ASP A 16 -39.99 -13.79 -13.98
C ASP A 16 -39.25 -12.44 -13.83
N TYR A 17 -39.15 -11.84 -15.00
CA TYR A 17 -38.61 -10.60 -15.52
C TYR A 17 -39.24 -9.33 -14.91
N VAL A 18 -38.48 -8.25 -14.69
CA VAL A 18 -38.90 -6.90 -15.13
C VAL A 18 -37.68 -6.04 -15.49
N GLN A 19 -37.58 -5.78 -16.79
CA GLN A 19 -36.78 -4.77 -17.45
C GLN A 19 -37.49 -3.40 -17.37
N ARG A 20 -36.75 -2.31 -17.14
CA ARG A 20 -37.20 -0.97 -17.55
C ARG A 20 -36.01 -0.08 -17.94
N GLU A 21 -35.85 0.08 -19.25
CA GLU A 21 -35.07 1.14 -19.88
C GLU A 21 -35.85 2.48 -19.93
N ASN A 22 -35.08 3.54 -20.22
CA ASN A 22 -35.41 4.86 -20.79
C ASN A 22 -35.02 6.02 -19.85
N GLY A 23 -34.15 6.98 -20.22
CA GLY A 23 -33.47 7.18 -21.49
C GLY A 23 -32.64 8.48 -21.52
N LEU A 24 -31.77 8.54 -22.53
CA LEU A 24 -31.34 9.69 -23.36
C LEU A 24 -31.09 11.06 -22.69
N SER A 25 -29.85 11.57 -22.80
CA SER A 25 -29.55 12.60 -23.83
C SER A 25 -28.04 12.89 -23.93
N VAL A 26 -27.47 12.51 -25.07
CA VAL A 26 -26.16 12.98 -25.56
C VAL A 26 -26.44 14.08 -26.57
N ALA A 27 -25.89 15.28 -26.36
CA ALA A 27 -25.92 16.34 -27.37
C ALA A 27 -24.54 16.41 -28.06
N HIS A 28 -24.48 15.84 -29.26
CA HIS A 28 -23.48 16.17 -30.26
C HIS A 28 -23.90 17.47 -30.98
N THR A 29 -22.97 18.41 -31.17
CA THR A 29 -23.04 19.32 -32.32
C THR A 29 -21.68 19.42 -32.99
N SER A 30 -21.68 19.12 -34.27
CA SER A 30 -20.59 19.21 -35.24
C SER A 30 -21.10 20.10 -36.36
N VAL A 31 -20.36 21.15 -36.75
CA VAL A 31 -20.31 21.72 -38.12
C VAL A 31 -18.95 22.42 -38.34
N ASP A 32 -18.40 22.18 -39.53
CA ASP A 32 -17.07 22.48 -40.09
C ASP A 32 -17.00 23.88 -40.81
N PRO A 33 -16.03 24.28 -41.68
CA PRO A 33 -15.17 25.46 -41.50
C PRO A 33 -15.23 26.49 -42.67
N SER A 34 -15.09 27.80 -42.44
CA SER A 34 -14.58 28.74 -43.49
C SER A 34 -14.43 30.20 -43.03
N GLN A 35 -13.16 30.62 -42.89
CA GLN A 35 -12.54 31.87 -43.37
C GLN A 35 -12.94 33.28 -42.83
N PRO A 36 -12.03 34.28 -42.98
CA PRO A 36 -11.67 35.23 -41.91
C PRO A 36 -12.17 36.66 -42.14
N VAL A 37 -12.35 37.44 -41.07
CA VAL A 37 -12.41 38.90 -41.18
C VAL A 37 -11.80 39.59 -39.95
N HIS A 38 -10.88 40.52 -40.25
CA HIS A 38 -10.23 41.50 -39.39
C HIS A 38 -11.17 42.26 -38.44
N GLY A 39 -10.65 42.65 -37.26
CA GLY A 39 -11.11 43.88 -36.60
C GLY A 39 -10.98 43.98 -35.07
N SER A 40 -9.78 44.38 -34.61
CA SER A 40 -9.55 45.37 -33.54
C SER A 40 -10.10 45.18 -32.10
N ASN A 41 -9.12 45.08 -31.18
CA ASN A 41 -9.02 45.69 -29.84
C ASN A 41 -10.09 45.34 -28.79
N LEU A 42 -9.91 44.19 -28.12
CA LEU A 42 -10.42 43.99 -26.75
C LEU A 42 -9.35 43.28 -25.91
N SER A 43 -9.16 43.81 -24.71
CA SER A 43 -8.10 43.56 -23.74
C SER A 43 -7.84 42.08 -23.42
N SER A 44 -6.57 41.73 -23.24
CA SER A 44 -6.14 40.41 -22.76
C SER A 44 -6.84 40.03 -21.45
N PRO A 45 -7.32 38.78 -21.29
CA PRO A 45 -7.92 38.34 -20.05
C PRO A 45 -6.84 38.25 -18.96
N THR A 46 -7.12 38.84 -17.81
CA THR A 46 -6.29 38.75 -16.60
C THR A 46 -6.08 37.28 -16.22
N VAL A 47 -4.90 36.74 -16.51
CA VAL A 47 -4.47 35.45 -15.98
C VAL A 47 -4.32 35.62 -14.46
N LEU A 48 -5.15 34.93 -13.69
CA LEU A 48 -4.93 34.74 -12.26
C LEU A 48 -3.59 34.00 -12.10
N GLN A 49 -2.54 34.77 -11.83
CA GLN A 49 -1.26 34.21 -11.39
C GLN A 49 -1.48 33.51 -10.06
N PHE A 50 -1.63 32.18 -10.12
CA PHE A 50 -1.50 31.33 -8.95
C PHE A 50 -0.17 31.65 -8.30
N GLY A 51 -0.25 32.08 -7.03
CA GLY A 51 0.88 32.48 -6.23
C GLY A 51 2.00 31.47 -6.31
N LYS A 52 3.20 32.00 -6.57
CA LYS A 52 4.50 31.34 -6.46
C LYS A 52 4.46 30.24 -5.41
N SER A 53 4.84 29.03 -5.81
CA SER A 53 5.16 27.93 -4.92
C SER A 53 5.94 28.47 -3.72
N ARG A 54 5.32 28.41 -2.55
CA ARG A 54 5.96 28.69 -1.27
C ARG A 54 7.03 27.62 -1.13
N LYS A 55 8.25 27.92 -1.58
CA LYS A 55 9.45 27.19 -1.18
C LYS A 55 9.42 27.19 0.33
N LEU A 56 9.27 26.02 0.94
CA LEU A 56 9.52 25.83 2.36
C LEU A 56 10.97 26.28 2.55
N SER A 57 11.16 27.47 3.10
CA SER A 57 12.48 27.98 3.37
C SER A 57 13.06 27.07 4.46
N VAL A 58 14.07 26.30 4.06
CA VAL A 58 15.13 25.81 4.92
C VAL A 58 15.77 27.05 5.54
N GLU A 59 15.11 27.63 6.53
CA GLU A 59 15.55 28.83 7.22
C GLU A 59 15.58 28.51 8.70
N ARG A 60 16.67 27.82 9.06
CA ARG A 60 17.56 28.17 10.16
C ARG A 60 16.83 29.00 11.23
N SER A 61 16.34 28.30 12.26
CA SER A 61 15.60 28.84 13.40
C SER A 61 15.98 30.29 13.70
N ASP A 62 15.02 31.22 13.59
CA ASP A 62 15.21 32.65 13.87
C ASP A 62 16.07 32.82 15.14
N PRO A 63 17.18 33.58 15.11
CA PRO A 63 18.05 33.76 16.28
C PRO A 63 17.29 34.23 17.52
N ARG A 64 16.16 34.94 17.37
CA ARG A 64 15.27 35.28 18.49
C ARG A 64 14.57 34.07 19.09
N ASN A 65 14.07 33.16 18.27
CA ASN A 65 13.47 31.89 18.74
C ASN A 65 14.51 31.03 19.45
N ARG A 66 15.74 30.98 18.93
CA ARG A 66 16.85 30.23 19.55
C ARG A 66 17.17 30.76 20.96
N GLN A 67 17.18 32.08 21.15
CA GLN A 67 17.39 32.73 22.44
C GLN A 67 16.23 32.49 23.42
N LEU A 68 15.00 32.33 22.95
CA LEU A 68 13.85 32.02 23.79
C LEU A 68 13.88 30.56 24.27
N LEU A 69 14.26 29.63 23.40
CA LEU A 69 14.41 28.21 23.75
C LEU A 69 15.54 28.00 24.79
N GLN A 70 16.62 28.78 24.72
CA GLN A 70 17.70 28.75 25.72
C GLN A 70 17.29 29.12 27.14
N LYS A 71 16.16 29.83 27.31
CA LYS A 71 15.68 30.28 28.63
C LYS A 71 14.81 29.24 29.34
N ARG A 72 14.52 28.10 28.70
CA ARG A 72 13.62 27.07 29.23
C ARG A 72 14.35 25.73 29.33
N GLN A 73 14.00 24.95 30.35
CA GLN A 73 14.39 23.55 30.43
C GLN A 73 13.35 22.71 29.69
N PHE A 74 13.81 21.91 28.73
CA PHE A 74 12.98 20.94 28.03
C PHE A 74 13.23 19.53 28.60
N PHE A 75 12.21 18.69 28.50
CA PHE A 75 12.24 17.30 28.94
C PHE A 75 11.72 16.43 27.80
N HIS A 76 12.30 15.24 27.68
CA HIS A 76 11.81 14.16 26.84
C HIS A 76 10.40 13.75 27.33
N SER A 77 9.44 13.60 26.42
CA SER A 77 8.04 13.33 26.75
C SER A 77 7.85 11.93 27.36
N HIS A 78 8.54 10.92 26.84
CA HIS A 78 8.39 9.53 27.26
C HIS A 78 9.20 9.23 28.54
N ARG A 79 10.38 9.84 28.67
CA ARG A 79 11.32 9.53 29.77
C ARG A 79 11.33 10.55 30.90
N ALA A 80 10.71 11.72 30.71
CA ALA A 80 10.77 12.86 31.61
C ALA A 80 12.20 13.29 31.99
N GLN A 81 13.19 12.95 31.16
CA GLN A 81 14.60 13.28 31.37
C GLN A 81 14.95 14.62 30.73
N PRO A 82 15.83 15.44 31.35
CA PRO A 82 16.27 16.71 30.78
C PRO A 82 16.82 16.53 29.35
N MET A 83 16.40 17.39 28.44
CA MET A 83 16.89 17.41 27.07
C MET A 83 18.10 18.35 26.94
N SER A 84 19.11 17.93 26.18
CA SER A 84 20.23 18.81 25.86
C SER A 84 19.79 19.91 24.87
N LEU A 85 20.46 21.05 24.94
CA LEU A 85 20.13 22.19 24.06
C LEU A 85 20.33 21.87 22.57
N GLU A 86 21.25 20.96 22.26
CA GLU A 86 21.50 20.46 20.92
C GLU A 86 20.32 19.65 20.39
N GLN A 87 19.77 18.74 21.20
CA GLN A 87 18.57 17.98 20.87
C GLN A 87 17.34 18.88 20.72
N VAL A 88 17.19 19.92 21.55
CA VAL A 88 16.08 20.89 21.42
C VAL A 88 16.14 21.64 20.08
N PHE A 89 17.33 21.85 19.51
CA PHE A 89 17.50 22.47 18.20
C PHE A 89 17.58 21.48 17.05
N SER A 90 17.57 20.18 17.35
CA SER A 90 17.56 19.14 16.35
C SER A 90 16.16 19.02 15.77
N ASP A 91 16.07 18.81 14.46
CA ASP A 91 14.81 18.44 13.80
C ASP A 91 14.50 16.93 13.94
N HIS A 92 15.39 16.16 14.60
CA HIS A 92 15.25 14.73 14.81
C HIS A 92 14.57 14.44 16.16
N ASP A 93 13.39 13.83 16.09
CA ASP A 93 12.63 13.31 17.23
C ASP A 93 12.81 11.80 17.32
N SER A 94 13.57 11.35 18.32
CA SER A 94 13.81 9.92 18.58
C SER A 94 12.69 9.25 19.38
N GLU A 95 11.75 10.00 19.95
CA GLU A 95 10.68 9.43 20.78
C GLU A 95 9.57 8.79 19.95
N ASP A 96 9.41 9.22 18.70
CA ASP A 96 8.46 8.68 17.71
C ASP A 96 8.97 7.41 17.00
N GLU A 97 10.18 6.94 17.32
CA GLU A 97 10.71 5.70 16.75
C GLU A 97 10.00 4.48 17.37
N VAL A 98 9.23 3.76 16.54
CA VAL A 98 8.62 2.49 16.91
C VAL A 98 9.71 1.42 16.96
N ASP A 99 9.81 0.71 18.08
CA ASP A 99 10.71 -0.43 18.22
C ASP A 99 10.17 -1.61 17.39
N ASP A 100 10.78 -1.82 16.22
CA ASP A 100 10.38 -2.85 15.26
C ASP A 100 10.53 -4.28 15.81
N ASP A 101 11.46 -4.52 16.73
CA ASP A 101 11.67 -5.85 17.33
C ASP A 101 10.57 -6.17 18.34
N ILE A 102 10.17 -5.17 19.14
CA ILE A 102 9.00 -5.29 20.03
C ILE A 102 7.73 -5.50 19.20
N ALA A 103 7.54 -4.72 18.14
CA ALA A 103 6.37 -4.85 17.26
C ALA A 103 6.34 -6.21 16.54
N ASP A 104 7.49 -6.74 16.12
CA ASP A 104 7.59 -8.08 15.52
C ASP A 104 7.27 -9.18 16.55
N PHE A 105 7.69 -9.02 17.81
CA PHE A 105 7.37 -9.95 18.90
C PHE A 105 5.88 -9.97 19.23
N GLU A 106 5.26 -8.80 19.37
CA GLU A 106 3.84 -8.66 19.67
C GLU A 106 2.96 -9.21 18.54
N ASP A 107 3.31 -8.95 17.29
CA ASP A 107 2.63 -9.47 16.10
C ASP A 107 2.65 -11.01 16.06
N ARG A 108 3.81 -11.63 16.30
CA ARG A 108 3.91 -13.10 16.39
C ARG A 108 3.04 -13.67 17.50
N ARG A 109 3.06 -13.05 18.68
CA ARG A 109 2.25 -13.49 19.82
C ARG A 109 0.77 -13.40 19.50
N MET A 110 0.33 -12.31 18.88
CA MET A 110 -1.06 -12.10 18.49
C MET A 110 -1.50 -13.09 17.39
N LEU A 111 -0.64 -13.36 16.41
CA LEU A 111 -0.93 -14.35 15.36
C LEU A 111 -1.04 -15.78 15.92
N ASP A 112 -0.33 -16.10 17.00
CA ASP A 112 -0.38 -17.42 17.62
C ASP A 112 -1.77 -17.78 18.18
N ASP A 113 -2.58 -16.79 18.57
CA ASP A 113 -3.94 -16.99 19.11
C ASP A 113 -4.96 -17.48 18.07
N PHE A 114 -4.69 -17.35 16.76
CA PHE A 114 -5.59 -17.82 15.69
C PHE A 114 -5.48 -19.34 15.50
N VAL A 115 -6.52 -20.09 15.89
CA VAL A 115 -6.53 -21.57 15.82
C VAL A 115 -6.84 -22.12 14.42
N ASP A 116 -7.44 -21.31 13.56
CA ASP A 116 -7.87 -21.64 12.21
C ASP A 116 -6.85 -21.28 11.12
N VAL A 117 -5.73 -20.66 11.52
CA VAL A 117 -4.65 -20.27 10.61
C VAL A 117 -3.46 -21.20 10.78
N THR A 118 -2.93 -21.72 9.67
CA THR A 118 -1.77 -22.62 9.70
C THR A 118 -0.49 -21.89 10.08
N LYS A 119 0.53 -22.63 10.53
CA LYS A 119 1.83 -22.05 10.91
C LYS A 119 2.52 -21.31 9.75
N ASP A 120 2.44 -21.86 8.55
CA ASP A 120 3.04 -21.24 7.36
C ASP A 120 2.29 -19.96 6.94
N GLU A 121 0.96 -19.94 7.04
CA GLU A 121 0.16 -18.73 6.80
C GLU A 121 0.47 -17.64 7.82
N LYS A 122 0.54 -17.96 9.10
CA LYS A 122 0.97 -17.01 10.15
C LYS A 122 2.35 -16.45 9.85
N LEU A 123 3.27 -17.29 9.38
CA LEU A 123 4.62 -16.84 9.04
C LEU A 123 4.61 -15.84 7.87
N ILE A 124 3.85 -16.10 6.80
CA ILE A 124 3.70 -15.13 5.69
C ILE A 124 3.05 -13.83 6.17
N MET A 125 1.99 -13.92 6.99
CA MET A 125 1.34 -12.75 7.57
C MET A 125 2.33 -11.92 8.38
N HIS A 126 3.09 -12.55 9.27
CA HIS A 126 4.11 -11.89 10.08
C HIS A 126 5.20 -11.22 9.23
N MET A 127 5.74 -11.95 8.24
CA MET A 127 6.77 -11.42 7.35
C MET A 127 6.26 -10.18 6.60
N TRP A 128 5.03 -10.23 6.08
CA TRP A 128 4.42 -9.10 5.38
C TRP A 128 4.15 -7.92 6.32
N ASN A 129 3.61 -8.16 7.52
CA ASN A 129 3.34 -7.12 8.52
C ASN A 129 4.64 -6.40 8.93
N SER A 130 5.70 -7.16 9.21
CA SER A 130 7.03 -6.63 9.52
C SER A 130 7.58 -5.79 8.35
N PHE A 131 7.48 -6.29 7.12
CA PHE A 131 7.95 -5.59 5.93
C PHE A 131 7.21 -4.26 5.69
N VAL A 132 5.87 -4.28 5.74
CA VAL A 132 5.02 -3.09 5.56
C VAL A 132 5.35 -2.01 6.57
N ARG A 133 5.60 -2.40 7.83
CA ARG A 133 5.97 -1.47 8.92
C ARG A 133 7.34 -0.86 8.67
N LYS A 134 8.37 -1.70 8.48
CA LYS A 134 9.77 -1.29 8.26
C LYS A 134 9.93 -0.39 7.03
N GLN A 135 9.21 -0.70 5.95
CA GLN A 135 9.25 0.07 4.70
C GLN A 135 8.24 1.21 4.64
N ARG A 136 7.47 1.44 5.71
CA ARG A 136 6.48 2.51 5.84
C ARG A 136 5.54 2.56 4.63
N VAL A 137 4.95 1.42 4.29
CA VAL A 137 3.98 1.30 3.19
C VAL A 137 2.64 1.90 3.65
N LEU A 138 2.43 3.19 3.37
CA LEU A 138 1.27 3.96 3.88
C LEU A 138 0.10 4.12 2.88
N ALA A 139 0.27 3.77 1.61
CA ALA A 139 -0.70 4.04 0.57
C ALA A 139 -0.88 2.83 -0.37
N ASP A 140 -2.09 2.64 -0.87
CA ASP A 140 -2.44 1.55 -1.79
C ASP A 140 -1.57 1.57 -3.06
N GLY A 141 -1.20 2.77 -3.54
CA GLY A 141 -0.31 2.94 -4.68
C GLY A 141 1.10 2.39 -4.47
N HIS A 142 1.51 2.12 -3.23
CA HIS A 142 2.80 1.51 -2.91
C HIS A 142 2.77 -0.03 -2.98
N ILE A 143 1.60 -0.67 -2.96
CA ILE A 143 1.47 -2.13 -2.88
C ILE A 143 2.18 -2.86 -4.04
N PRO A 144 2.07 -2.43 -5.32
CA PRO A 144 2.80 -3.07 -6.41
C PRO A 144 4.32 -3.08 -6.18
N TRP A 145 4.88 -1.94 -5.77
CA TRP A 145 6.30 -1.83 -5.44
C TRP A 145 6.66 -2.69 -4.22
N ALA A 146 5.81 -2.66 -3.18
CA ALA A 146 6.01 -3.40 -1.94
C ALA A 146 6.07 -4.91 -2.19
N CYS A 147 5.19 -5.45 -3.05
CA CYS A 147 5.21 -6.87 -3.43
C CYS A 147 6.50 -7.28 -4.14
N GLU A 148 7.01 -6.44 -5.06
CA GLU A 148 8.29 -6.70 -5.73
C GLU A 148 9.45 -6.66 -4.74
N ALA A 149 9.50 -5.63 -3.89
CA ALA A 149 10.54 -5.47 -2.90
C ALA A 149 10.51 -6.61 -1.86
N PHE A 150 9.33 -7.03 -1.40
CA PHE A 150 9.15 -8.18 -0.52
C PHE A 150 9.68 -9.47 -1.18
N SER A 151 9.34 -9.70 -2.45
CA SER A 151 9.81 -10.88 -3.21
C SER A 151 11.34 -10.89 -3.38
N ARG A 152 11.99 -9.72 -3.45
CA ARG A 152 13.46 -9.62 -3.48
C ARG A 152 14.08 -9.83 -2.10
N CYS A 153 13.52 -9.23 -1.04
CA CYS A 153 14.05 -9.33 0.31
C CYS A 153 13.92 -10.73 0.92
N HIS A 154 12.84 -11.45 0.58
CA HIS A 154 12.53 -12.76 1.15
C HIS A 154 12.56 -13.90 0.13
N GLY A 155 13.04 -13.64 -1.10
CA GLY A 155 13.00 -14.61 -2.20
C GLY A 155 13.65 -15.95 -1.87
N GLU A 156 14.84 -15.94 -1.28
CA GLU A 156 15.55 -17.16 -0.86
C GLU A 156 14.74 -17.98 0.16
N GLN A 157 14.23 -17.33 1.20
CA GLN A 157 13.43 -17.98 2.24
C GLN A 157 12.12 -18.55 1.68
N LEU A 158 11.48 -17.83 0.77
CA LEU A 158 10.25 -18.29 0.11
C LEU A 158 10.52 -19.51 -0.75
N VAL A 159 11.60 -19.52 -1.54
CA VAL A 159 11.92 -20.62 -2.45
C VAL A 159 12.36 -21.89 -1.70
N GLN A 160 13.05 -21.75 -0.57
CA GLN A 160 13.48 -22.88 0.25
C GLN A 160 12.31 -23.64 0.91
N ASN A 161 11.17 -22.97 1.14
CA ASN A 161 9.98 -23.59 1.73
C ASN A 161 8.77 -23.51 0.77
N PRO A 162 8.38 -24.62 0.11
CA PRO A 162 7.26 -24.63 -0.81
C PRO A 162 5.94 -24.13 -0.22
N ALA A 163 5.66 -24.39 1.06
CA ALA A 163 4.43 -23.93 1.71
C ALA A 163 4.38 -22.40 1.83
N LEU A 164 5.51 -21.77 2.15
CA LEU A 164 5.62 -20.31 2.20
C LEU A 164 5.51 -19.68 0.82
N LEU A 165 6.15 -20.27 -0.21
CA LEU A 165 6.00 -19.80 -1.58
C LEU A 165 4.53 -19.83 -2.03
N TRP A 166 3.81 -20.91 -1.71
CA TRP A 166 2.38 -21.01 -1.98
C TRP A 166 1.58 -19.97 -1.21
N GLY A 167 1.86 -19.79 0.09
CA GLY A 167 1.24 -18.75 0.91
C GLY A 167 1.43 -17.35 0.33
N TRP A 168 2.63 -17.02 -0.15
CA TRP A 168 2.91 -15.76 -0.81
C TRP A 168 2.13 -15.59 -2.13
N ARG A 169 2.03 -16.64 -2.95
CA ARG A 169 1.21 -16.61 -4.17
C ARG A 169 -0.27 -16.39 -3.87
N PHE A 170 -0.82 -17.10 -2.88
CA PHE A 170 -2.21 -16.89 -2.44
C PHE A 170 -2.42 -15.46 -1.92
N PHE A 171 -1.46 -14.91 -1.18
CA PHE A 171 -1.52 -13.53 -0.72
C PHE A 171 -1.54 -12.53 -1.88
N MET A 172 -0.70 -12.69 -2.90
CA MET A 172 -0.74 -11.86 -4.11
C MET A 172 -2.09 -11.97 -4.84
N ILE A 173 -2.72 -13.15 -4.89
CA ILE A 173 -4.07 -13.32 -5.45
C ILE A 173 -5.11 -12.58 -4.61
N LYS A 174 -4.99 -12.57 -3.27
CA LYS A 174 -5.87 -11.76 -2.42
C LYS A 174 -5.72 -10.26 -2.74
N LEU A 175 -4.49 -9.76 -2.86
CA LEU A 175 -4.23 -8.36 -3.21
C LEU A 175 -4.80 -7.99 -4.59
N TRP A 176 -4.69 -8.90 -5.56
CA TRP A 176 -5.33 -8.77 -6.86
C TRP A 176 -6.84 -8.59 -6.76
N ASN A 177 -7.50 -9.49 -6.02
CA ASN A 177 -8.96 -9.46 -5.86
C ASN A 177 -9.45 -8.17 -5.20
N HIS A 178 -8.61 -7.55 -4.37
CA HIS A 178 -8.88 -6.24 -3.75
C HIS A 178 -8.46 -5.04 -4.60
N SER A 179 -8.03 -5.25 -5.85
CA SER A 179 -7.55 -4.19 -6.76
C SER A 179 -6.33 -3.42 -6.23
N LEU A 180 -5.53 -4.04 -5.36
CA LEU A 180 -4.29 -3.47 -4.82
C LEU A 180 -3.05 -3.89 -5.63
N LEU A 181 -3.18 -4.92 -6.46
CA LEU A 181 -2.10 -5.48 -7.28
C LEU A 181 -2.57 -5.71 -8.72
N ASP A 182 -1.71 -5.40 -9.69
CA ASP A 182 -1.98 -5.56 -11.13
C ASP A 182 -1.17 -6.70 -11.78
N ALA A 183 -1.48 -7.04 -13.04
CA ALA A 183 -0.93 -8.24 -13.72
C ALA A 183 0.56 -8.12 -13.91
N ARG A 184 0.99 -6.89 -14.14
CA ARG A 184 2.39 -6.58 -14.34
C ARG A 184 3.18 -6.81 -13.06
N ALA A 185 2.73 -6.30 -11.93
CA ALA A 185 3.43 -6.46 -10.66
C ALA A 185 3.42 -7.93 -10.20
N MET A 186 2.28 -8.63 -10.33
CA MET A 186 2.21 -10.06 -10.00
C MET A 186 3.16 -10.91 -10.87
N ASN A 187 3.21 -10.64 -12.18
CA ASN A 187 4.15 -11.33 -13.06
C ASN A 187 5.61 -11.01 -12.67
N SER A 188 5.91 -9.74 -12.39
CA SER A 188 7.26 -9.30 -11.99
C SER A 188 7.72 -9.99 -10.71
N CYS A 189 6.85 -10.13 -9.71
CA CYS A 189 7.13 -10.90 -8.49
C CYS A 189 7.44 -12.37 -8.79
N ASN A 190 6.66 -13.01 -9.66
CA ASN A 190 6.91 -14.41 -10.04
C ASN A 190 8.22 -14.58 -10.83
N THR A 191 8.56 -13.66 -11.72
CA THR A 191 9.86 -13.66 -12.42
C THR A 191 11.02 -13.51 -11.45
N ILE A 192 10.90 -12.65 -10.44
CA ILE A 192 11.91 -12.50 -9.37
C ILE A 192 12.09 -13.83 -8.64
N LEU A 193 10.99 -14.46 -8.20
CA LEU A 193 11.03 -15.73 -7.47
C LEU A 193 11.60 -16.88 -8.30
N GLN A 194 11.31 -16.91 -9.61
CA GLN A 194 11.89 -17.90 -10.52
C GLN A 194 13.41 -17.74 -10.62
N GLY A 195 13.92 -16.50 -10.65
CA GLY A 195 15.37 -16.25 -10.61
C GLY A 195 16.06 -16.86 -9.38
N TYR A 196 15.41 -16.87 -8.22
CA TYR A 196 15.92 -17.55 -7.01
C TYR A 196 15.83 -19.08 -7.09
N GLN A 197 14.82 -19.62 -7.77
CA GLN A 197 14.68 -21.08 -8.01
C GLN A 197 15.78 -21.61 -8.94
N ASP A 198 16.04 -20.88 -10.02
CA ASP A 198 17.05 -21.26 -11.00
C ASP A 198 18.46 -21.14 -10.38
N GLY A 199 18.73 -20.08 -9.62
CA GLY A 199 20.01 -19.88 -8.93
C GLY A 199 20.26 -20.86 -7.75
N SER A 200 19.21 -21.37 -7.11
CA SER A 200 19.31 -22.42 -6.09
C SER A 200 19.68 -23.79 -6.67
N SER A 201 19.49 -23.98 -7.98
CA SER A 201 19.65 -25.26 -8.66
C SER A 201 21.07 -25.49 -9.17
N ASP A 202 21.93 -24.46 -9.15
CA ASP A 202 23.35 -24.56 -9.50
C ASP A 202 24.18 -24.89 -8.24
N PRO A 203 24.71 -26.12 -8.09
CA PRO A 203 25.62 -26.43 -7.01
C PRO A 203 27.01 -25.87 -7.34
N LYS A 204 27.63 -25.22 -6.36
CA LYS A 204 29.05 -24.85 -6.37
C LYS A 204 29.90 -25.95 -5.76
#